data_AF-A0A4W4GRW1-F1
#
_entry.id   AF-A0A4W4GRW1-F1
#
_cell.length_a   1.000
_cell.length_b   1.000
_cell.length_c   1.000
_cell.angle_alpha   90.00
_cell.angle_beta   90.00
_cell.angle_gamma   90.00
#
_symmetry.space_group_name_H-M   'P 1'
#
loop_
_entity.id
_entity.type
_entity.pdbx_description
1 polymer ?
#
loop_
_entity_poly.entity_id
_entity_poly.type
_entity_poly.pdbx_seq_one_letter_code
_entity_poly.pdbx_strand_id
1 'polypeptide(L)'
;MKRCKILIMVKLVLPRRQGPRRAVREAGAPAPIECKMSAWSPWKPCDPCTKTMYRSRSIEMFGQFGGQKCIEPIGERKLCKPSTKCVESPPPICSSSEFQCESGLCVKKRLKCNGDNDCGDFSDEEECDTFRRPCGDFPVTESDIGRTTGYGINILGSGPRMNPFNNKVYNGMCERVKDPSTMLYNRLPWNVAVLNYETLVEETTSKEVYEDTHSLISEITKDTTTKSGLELSFKFTPTESSTQETGVNTESEKSEMVKAITDYSSTKNKSFLRVKGRVQLGTYRMRSRGLEVSETFLDDVDALPLEYEKSQYFGFLEDYGTHYTKNGKAGGEYDLVYVLNSDVITEKNVLESTLKECLKVGINAGIQIGGVLEVNQGGKTDATNNCDTVTSKTTDSSTSKPVIDKVISAVKGGSTQSAAAMKSQLSKEGVMDRQYYVEWARTLADLPALIYSDPEPIYNAIPLSFPDAQPRRENLQRALQDYVAEYSVCKCQPCQNGGTVAQIDGQCVCLCPLHFEGIACQTIRHDLMKGEATGAAGLPGPAAVVDGARAREPAGQVTSLNQPAKGTQPARTIADAKISCSLRLCHTDRHADKRNSLVHTQ
;
A
#
# COMPACT_ATOMS: atom_id res chain seq x y z
N MET A 1 54.94 34.92 -37.68
CA MET A 1 53.97 35.82 -37.02
C MET A 1 53.18 35.02 -36.00
N LYS A 2 53.09 35.54 -34.78
CA LYS A 2 52.45 34.94 -33.60
C LYS A 2 50.92 34.84 -33.79
N ARG A 3 50.30 33.80 -33.21
CA ARG A 3 49.22 33.98 -32.21
C ARG A 3 48.94 32.67 -31.46
N CYS A 4 49.10 32.76 -30.15
CA CYS A 4 48.83 31.75 -29.12
C CYS A 4 47.38 31.25 -29.15
N LYS A 5 47.19 29.95 -28.92
CA LYS A 5 45.98 29.44 -28.28
C LYS A 5 46.31 29.19 -26.80
N ILE A 6 45.69 30.00 -25.94
CA ILE A 6 45.73 29.85 -24.49
C ILE A 6 44.84 28.66 -24.14
N LEU A 7 45.44 27.60 -23.60
CA LEU A 7 44.72 26.48 -23.00
C LEU A 7 44.41 26.85 -21.55
N ILE A 8 43.15 27.19 -21.25
CA ILE A 8 42.71 27.44 -19.88
C ILE A 8 42.58 26.09 -19.18
N MET A 9 43.59 25.72 -18.41
CA MET A 9 43.52 24.64 -17.41
C MET A 9 42.65 25.13 -16.25
N VAL A 10 41.37 24.78 -16.25
CA VAL A 10 40.51 24.91 -15.07
C VAL A 10 40.94 23.84 -14.06
N LYS A 11 41.74 24.24 -13.07
CA LYS A 11 41.97 23.43 -11.87
C LYS A 11 40.63 23.27 -11.13
N LEU A 12 40.00 22.11 -11.29
CA LEU A 12 38.96 21.63 -10.37
C LEU A 12 39.61 21.46 -8.99
N VAL A 13 39.47 22.47 -8.15
CA VAL A 13 39.74 22.35 -6.71
C VAL A 13 38.59 21.51 -6.14
N LEU A 14 38.86 20.23 -5.92
CA LEU A 14 37.97 19.36 -5.16
C LEU A 14 37.73 19.98 -3.77
N PRO A 15 36.47 20.17 -3.34
CA PRO A 15 36.22 20.64 -1.98
C PRO A 15 36.76 19.61 -0.99
N ARG A 16 37.54 20.08 -0.01
CA ARG A 16 37.96 19.27 1.14
C ARG A 16 36.74 18.56 1.72
N ARG A 17 36.76 17.23 1.74
CA ARG A 17 35.82 16.41 2.51
C ARG A 17 35.89 16.87 3.97
N GLN A 18 34.91 17.67 4.40
CA GLN A 18 34.61 17.78 5.81
C GLN A 18 34.11 16.40 6.22
N GLY A 19 34.82 15.74 7.15
CA GLY A 19 34.32 14.51 7.77
C GLY A 19 32.93 14.75 8.36
N PRO A 20 32.12 13.70 8.54
CA PRO A 20 30.77 13.85 9.06
C PRO A 20 30.85 14.56 10.41
N ARG A 21 30.22 15.74 10.51
CA ARG A 21 30.02 16.42 11.79
C ARG A 21 29.28 15.43 12.68
N ARG A 22 29.92 15.01 13.77
CA ARG A 22 29.31 14.13 14.78
C ARG A 22 28.07 14.84 15.31
N ALA A 23 26.89 14.38 14.89
CA ALA A 23 25.63 14.91 15.41
C ALA A 23 25.65 14.75 16.94
N VAL A 24 25.32 15.83 17.66
CA VAL A 24 25.22 15.78 19.12
C VAL A 24 24.05 14.87 19.45
N ARG A 25 24.33 13.72 20.07
CA ARG A 25 23.32 12.72 20.44
C ARG A 25 22.44 13.31 21.54
N GLU A 26 21.12 13.21 21.38
CA GLU A 26 20.15 13.62 22.40
C GLU A 26 20.41 12.87 23.71
N ALA A 27 20.27 13.57 24.84
CA ALA A 27 20.44 12.95 26.16
C ALA A 27 19.41 11.81 26.34
N GLY A 28 19.87 10.65 26.80
CA GLY A 28 19.02 9.46 26.99
C GLY A 28 18.67 8.69 25.71
N ALA A 29 19.04 9.17 24.53
CA ALA A 29 18.75 8.46 23.29
C ALA A 29 19.57 7.16 23.19
N PRO A 30 18.97 6.03 22.75
CA PRO A 30 19.68 4.79 22.44
C PRO A 30 20.79 4.96 21.40
N ALA A 31 21.67 3.95 21.31
CA ALA A 31 22.70 3.96 20.28
C ALA A 31 22.04 3.71 18.90
N PRO A 32 22.54 4.34 17.83
CA PRO A 32 22.09 4.02 16.48
C PRO A 32 22.25 2.52 16.21
N ILE A 33 21.22 1.92 15.62
CA ILE A 33 21.22 0.52 15.19
C ILE A 33 21.32 0.53 13.69
N GLU A 34 22.41 -0.02 13.17
CA GLU A 34 22.61 -0.15 11.73
C GLU A 34 21.83 -1.33 11.18
N CYS A 35 21.39 -1.22 9.92
CA CYS A 35 20.83 -2.35 9.20
C CYS A 35 21.78 -3.55 9.23
N LYS A 36 21.26 -4.73 9.56
CA LYS A 36 21.99 -5.99 9.53
C LYS A 36 21.30 -6.97 8.59
N MET A 37 22.04 -7.41 7.58
CA MET A 37 21.60 -8.41 6.61
C MET A 37 22.23 -9.77 6.95
N SER A 38 21.53 -10.86 6.64
CA SER A 38 22.07 -12.21 6.74
C SER A 38 23.15 -12.44 5.68
N ALA A 39 23.92 -13.51 5.87
CA ALA A 39 24.72 -14.05 4.78
C ALA A 39 23.83 -14.44 3.59
N TRP A 40 24.39 -14.38 2.38
CA TRP A 40 23.75 -14.86 1.17
C TRP A 40 23.56 -16.37 1.21
N SER A 41 22.45 -16.84 0.68
CA SER A 41 22.27 -18.25 0.37
C SER A 41 23.27 -18.70 -0.69
N PRO A 42 23.58 -20.00 -0.77
CA PRO A 42 24.27 -20.56 -1.92
C PRO A 42 23.50 -20.26 -3.20
N TRP A 43 24.24 -20.08 -4.30
CA TRP A 43 23.63 -19.93 -5.62
C TRP A 43 22.82 -21.17 -5.98
N LYS A 44 21.59 -20.94 -6.44
CA LYS A 44 20.76 -21.99 -7.04
C LYS A 44 21.34 -22.47 -8.37
N PRO A 45 20.99 -23.69 -8.81
CA PRO A 45 21.34 -24.17 -10.14
C PRO A 45 20.93 -23.16 -11.23
N CYS A 46 21.72 -23.13 -12.30
CA CYS A 46 21.44 -22.26 -13.45
C CYS A 46 20.13 -22.68 -14.13
N ASP A 47 19.19 -21.76 -14.25
CA ASP A 47 17.96 -22.00 -14.98
C ASP A 47 18.25 -22.11 -16.49
N PRO A 48 17.79 -23.18 -17.17
CA PRO A 48 18.16 -23.43 -18.55
C PRO A 48 17.46 -22.52 -19.57
N CYS A 49 16.32 -21.94 -19.22
CA CYS A 49 15.49 -21.12 -20.10
C CYS A 49 15.93 -19.65 -20.02
N THR A 50 16.02 -19.12 -18.81
CA THR A 50 16.42 -17.73 -18.53
C THR A 50 17.94 -17.54 -18.52
N LYS A 51 18.71 -18.62 -18.39
CA LYS A 51 20.19 -18.60 -18.32
C LYS A 51 20.70 -17.75 -17.15
N THR A 52 19.94 -17.73 -16.06
CA THR A 52 20.23 -17.00 -14.83
C THR A 52 20.24 -17.94 -13.63
N MET A 53 21.07 -17.60 -12.65
CA MET A 53 21.09 -18.21 -11.34
C MET A 53 20.74 -17.14 -10.31
N TYR A 54 20.17 -17.58 -9.20
CA TYR A 54 19.62 -16.70 -8.18
C TYR A 54 20.17 -17.08 -6.81
N ARG A 55 20.22 -16.08 -5.92
CA ARG A 55 20.42 -16.26 -4.50
C ARG A 55 19.68 -15.17 -3.75
N SER A 56 19.38 -15.45 -2.49
CA SER A 56 18.68 -14.53 -1.61
C SER A 56 19.36 -14.41 -0.26
N ARG A 57 18.97 -13.38 0.49
CA ARG A 57 19.29 -13.18 1.90
C ARG A 57 18.09 -12.59 2.60
N SER A 58 18.22 -12.40 3.90
CA SER A 58 17.18 -11.81 4.73
C SER A 58 17.72 -10.62 5.51
N ILE A 59 16.83 -9.71 5.87
CA ILE A 59 17.08 -8.64 6.83
C ILE A 59 17.00 -9.28 8.21
N GLU A 60 18.06 -9.18 9.01
CA GLU A 60 18.06 -9.65 10.39
C GLU A 60 17.60 -8.55 11.35
N MET A 61 18.05 -7.31 11.10
CA MET A 61 17.65 -6.13 11.86
C MET A 61 17.56 -4.92 10.95
N PHE A 62 16.53 -4.12 11.14
CA PHE A 62 16.36 -2.86 10.44
C PHE A 62 17.18 -1.73 11.08
N GLY A 63 17.50 -0.70 10.29
CA GLY A 63 18.08 0.53 10.82
C GLY A 63 17.13 1.23 11.78
N GLN A 64 17.61 1.67 12.94
CA GLN A 64 16.80 2.34 13.97
C GLN A 64 17.60 3.38 14.75
N PHE A 65 16.91 4.33 15.39
CA PHE A 65 17.51 5.39 16.23
C PHE A 65 18.61 6.20 15.51
N GLY A 66 18.36 6.52 14.24
CA GLY A 66 19.30 7.27 13.39
C GLY A 66 20.38 6.42 12.72
N GLY A 67 20.33 5.09 12.82
CA GLY A 67 21.15 4.20 12.02
C GLY A 67 20.69 4.09 10.56
N GLN A 68 21.55 3.55 9.70
CA GLN A 68 21.31 3.45 8.26
C GLN A 68 20.18 2.45 7.95
N LYS A 69 19.23 2.88 7.12
CA LYS A 69 18.15 2.04 6.61
C LYS A 69 18.67 0.91 5.69
N CYS A 70 17.92 -0.19 5.63
CA CYS A 70 18.24 -1.30 4.72
C CYS A 70 17.86 -0.94 3.28
N ILE A 71 18.84 -0.48 2.48
CA ILE A 71 18.67 -0.15 1.05
C ILE A 71 19.14 -1.30 0.16
N GLU A 72 20.00 -2.17 0.68
CA GLU A 72 20.59 -3.21 -0.13
C GLU A 72 19.56 -4.27 -0.53
N PRO A 73 19.65 -4.84 -1.75
CA PRO A 73 18.68 -5.82 -2.23
C PRO A 73 18.77 -7.12 -1.43
N ILE A 74 17.63 -7.80 -1.29
CA ILE A 74 17.58 -9.13 -0.64
C ILE A 74 17.78 -10.26 -1.66
N GLY A 75 17.68 -9.94 -2.96
CA GLY A 75 17.89 -10.85 -4.08
C GLY A 75 19.05 -10.44 -4.95
N GLU A 76 19.72 -11.43 -5.53
CA GLU A 76 20.71 -11.21 -6.57
C GLU A 76 20.54 -12.25 -7.67
N ARG A 77 20.61 -11.78 -8.91
CA ARG A 77 20.61 -12.61 -10.11
C ARG A 77 21.91 -12.46 -10.88
N LYS A 78 22.36 -13.54 -11.49
CA LYS A 78 23.57 -13.56 -12.31
C LYS A 78 23.39 -14.44 -13.52
N LEU A 79 23.95 -14.00 -14.66
CA LEU A 79 24.01 -14.82 -15.87
C LEU A 79 24.86 -16.08 -15.64
N CYS A 80 24.43 -17.19 -16.21
CA CYS A 80 25.07 -18.49 -16.06
C CYS A 80 24.99 -19.32 -17.34
N LYS A 81 25.77 -20.41 -17.38
CA LYS A 81 25.71 -21.39 -18.47
C LYS A 81 24.97 -22.63 -17.94
N PRO A 82 23.79 -22.96 -18.46
CA PRO A 82 23.03 -24.09 -17.94
C PRO A 82 23.66 -25.41 -18.37
N SER A 83 23.54 -26.42 -17.51
CA SER A 83 23.98 -27.80 -17.78
C SER A 83 23.00 -28.57 -18.67
N THR A 84 21.73 -28.16 -18.66
CA THR A 84 20.63 -28.76 -19.42
C THR A 84 20.09 -27.76 -20.44
N LYS A 85 19.42 -28.27 -21.48
CA LYS A 85 18.69 -27.42 -22.44
C LYS A 85 17.36 -27.01 -21.83
N CYS A 86 16.88 -25.82 -22.18
CA CYS A 86 15.52 -25.42 -21.86
C CYS A 86 14.55 -26.39 -22.53
N VAL A 87 13.58 -26.88 -21.77
CA VAL A 87 12.46 -27.64 -22.30
C VAL A 87 11.34 -26.63 -22.49
N GLU A 88 11.18 -26.15 -23.72
CA GLU A 88 10.02 -25.34 -24.06
C GLU A 88 8.78 -26.24 -24.02
N SER A 89 7.72 -25.75 -23.38
CA SER A 89 6.43 -26.42 -23.39
C SER A 89 5.96 -26.54 -24.84
N PRO A 90 5.50 -27.73 -25.28
CA PRO A 90 4.96 -27.87 -26.63
C PRO A 90 3.77 -26.90 -26.79
N PRO A 91 3.62 -26.28 -27.98
CA PRO A 91 2.51 -25.37 -28.22
C PRO A 91 1.18 -26.10 -27.95
N PRO A 92 0.20 -25.44 -27.32
CA PRO A 92 -1.07 -26.07 -27.02
C PRO A 92 -1.73 -26.53 -28.31
N ILE A 93 -2.04 -27.83 -28.40
CA ILE A 93 -2.82 -28.35 -29.52
C ILE A 93 -4.29 -28.05 -29.21
N CYS A 94 -4.89 -27.16 -29.99
CA CYS A 94 -6.29 -26.81 -29.82
C CYS A 94 -7.18 -28.04 -30.02
N SER A 95 -8.20 -28.17 -29.17
CA SER A 95 -9.18 -29.25 -29.29
C SER A 95 -10.01 -29.12 -30.57
N SER A 96 -10.72 -30.19 -30.95
CA SER A 96 -11.64 -30.16 -32.11
C SER A 96 -12.77 -29.13 -31.97
N SER A 97 -13.04 -28.63 -30.77
CA SER A 97 -14.02 -27.58 -30.45
C SER A 97 -13.44 -26.17 -30.43
N GLU A 98 -12.13 -26.02 -30.61
CA GLU A 98 -11.41 -24.76 -30.59
C GLU A 98 -10.90 -24.37 -31.98
N PHE A 99 -10.69 -23.08 -32.16
CA PHE A 99 -10.05 -22.45 -33.30
C PHE A 99 -8.65 -22.02 -32.85
N GLN A 100 -7.67 -22.29 -33.71
CA GLN A 100 -6.28 -21.92 -33.47
C GLN A 100 -6.03 -20.55 -34.11
N CYS A 101 -5.72 -19.57 -33.28
CA CYS A 101 -5.31 -18.23 -33.72
C CYS A 101 -3.94 -18.28 -34.39
N GLU A 102 -3.58 -17.25 -35.16
CA GLU A 102 -2.25 -17.14 -35.79
C GLU A 102 -1.14 -17.01 -34.72
N SER A 103 -1.44 -16.34 -33.61
CA SER A 103 -0.63 -16.28 -32.38
C SER A 103 -0.39 -17.65 -31.73
N GLY A 104 -1.16 -18.68 -32.09
CA GLY A 104 -1.12 -20.00 -31.46
C GLY A 104 -2.05 -20.16 -30.25
N LEU A 105 -2.79 -19.12 -29.86
CA LEU A 105 -3.83 -19.21 -28.84
C LEU A 105 -5.02 -20.06 -29.32
N CYS A 106 -5.64 -20.77 -28.38
CA CYS A 106 -6.84 -21.59 -28.67
C CYS A 106 -8.08 -20.89 -28.13
N VAL A 107 -8.97 -20.45 -29.02
CA VAL A 107 -10.26 -19.86 -28.66
C VAL A 107 -11.41 -20.79 -29.04
N LYS A 108 -12.57 -20.70 -28.39
CA LYS A 108 -13.70 -21.58 -28.71
C LYS A 108 -14.22 -21.27 -30.11
N LYS A 109 -14.55 -22.28 -30.93
CA LYS A 109 -15.08 -22.07 -32.31
C LYS A 109 -16.30 -21.15 -32.40
N ARG A 110 -17.10 -21.05 -31.33
CA ARG A 110 -18.25 -20.13 -31.25
C ARG A 110 -17.87 -18.65 -31.20
N LEU A 111 -16.60 -18.35 -30.94
CA LEU A 111 -16.05 -17.01 -30.85
C LEU A 111 -15.55 -16.52 -32.21
N LYS A 112 -15.22 -17.42 -33.14
CA LYS A 112 -14.86 -17.05 -34.51
C LYS A 112 -15.99 -16.30 -35.19
N CYS A 113 -15.66 -15.20 -35.88
CA CYS A 113 -16.60 -14.35 -36.61
C CYS A 113 -17.72 -13.78 -35.74
N ASN A 114 -17.42 -13.44 -34.49
CA ASN A 114 -18.39 -12.82 -33.56
C ASN A 114 -18.23 -11.28 -33.51
N GLY A 115 -17.26 -10.71 -34.22
CA GLY A 115 -16.97 -9.27 -34.24
C GLY A 115 -16.16 -8.76 -33.04
N ASP A 116 -15.73 -9.66 -32.14
CA ASP A 116 -14.83 -9.38 -31.03
C ASP A 116 -13.45 -9.97 -31.35
N ASN A 117 -12.37 -9.30 -30.95
CA ASN A 117 -11.04 -9.87 -31.06
C ASN A 117 -10.78 -10.78 -29.86
N ASP A 118 -11.19 -12.04 -29.94
CA ASP A 118 -10.97 -13.02 -28.88
C ASP A 118 -9.55 -13.63 -28.97
N CYS A 119 -8.91 -13.61 -30.15
CA CYS A 119 -7.52 -14.08 -30.32
C CYS A 119 -6.44 -13.08 -29.86
N GLY A 120 -6.77 -11.79 -29.74
CA GLY A 120 -5.80 -10.71 -29.51
C GLY A 120 -5.11 -10.21 -30.79
N ASP A 121 -4.93 -11.08 -31.79
CA ASP A 121 -4.33 -10.80 -33.10
C ASP A 121 -5.34 -10.56 -34.24
N PHE A 122 -6.65 -10.60 -33.95
CA PHE A 122 -7.76 -10.53 -34.92
C PHE A 122 -7.91 -11.71 -35.89
N SER A 123 -7.10 -12.77 -35.79
CA SER A 123 -7.15 -13.91 -36.73
C SER A 123 -8.48 -14.69 -36.69
N ASP A 124 -9.25 -14.57 -35.62
CA ASP A 124 -10.62 -15.11 -35.51
C ASP A 124 -11.66 -14.34 -36.34
N GLU A 125 -11.31 -13.16 -36.86
CA GLU A 125 -12.23 -12.23 -37.54
C GLU A 125 -11.87 -11.94 -39.01
N GLU A 126 -10.79 -12.50 -39.57
CA GLU A 126 -10.33 -12.20 -40.93
C GLU A 126 -11.05 -12.98 -42.05
N GLU A 127 -11.47 -14.22 -41.79
CA GLU A 127 -12.12 -15.11 -42.78
C GLU A 127 -13.58 -15.41 -42.41
N CYS A 128 -14.44 -14.40 -42.55
CA CYS A 128 -15.82 -14.45 -42.09
C CYS A 128 -16.84 -14.16 -43.20
N ASP A 129 -17.62 -15.18 -43.60
CA ASP A 129 -18.75 -15.01 -44.52
C ASP A 129 -19.92 -14.26 -43.87
N THR A 130 -20.12 -14.47 -42.56
CA THR A 130 -21.19 -13.83 -41.77
C THR A 130 -20.71 -13.57 -40.35
N PHE A 131 -21.05 -12.39 -39.81
CA PHE A 131 -20.74 -12.05 -38.42
C PHE A 131 -21.92 -12.36 -37.49
N ARG A 132 -21.64 -13.06 -36.38
CA ARG A 132 -22.62 -13.37 -35.33
C ARG A 132 -22.33 -12.54 -34.09
N ARG A 133 -22.59 -11.23 -34.18
CA ARG A 133 -22.33 -10.27 -33.11
C ARG A 133 -23.12 -10.62 -31.84
N PRO A 134 -22.48 -10.88 -30.69
CA PRO A 134 -23.18 -11.19 -29.44
C PRO A 134 -24.16 -10.09 -29.02
N CYS A 135 -23.81 -8.83 -29.30
CA CYS A 135 -24.65 -7.66 -29.03
C CYS A 135 -25.59 -7.28 -30.19
N GLY A 136 -25.57 -8.01 -31.31
CA GLY A 136 -26.27 -7.60 -32.53
C GLY A 136 -25.87 -6.20 -32.98
N ASP A 137 -26.86 -5.39 -33.37
CA ASP A 137 -26.68 -3.99 -33.80
C ASP A 137 -26.84 -2.98 -32.65
N PHE A 138 -26.95 -3.44 -31.40
CA PHE A 138 -27.08 -2.54 -30.27
C PHE A 138 -25.76 -1.81 -30.02
N PRO A 139 -25.75 -0.45 -29.98
CA PRO A 139 -24.54 0.30 -29.67
C PRO A 139 -24.17 0.05 -28.21
N VAL A 140 -23.01 -0.54 -28.00
CA VAL A 140 -22.42 -0.75 -26.68
C VAL A 140 -21.01 -0.16 -26.66
N THR A 141 -20.64 0.42 -25.53
CA THR A 141 -19.30 0.97 -25.28
C THR A 141 -18.57 0.13 -24.24
N GLU A 142 -17.27 0.34 -24.12
CA GLU A 142 -16.49 -0.31 -23.07
C GLU A 142 -16.59 0.49 -21.77
N SER A 143 -16.64 -0.20 -20.63
CA SER A 143 -16.61 0.46 -19.32
C SER A 143 -15.18 0.64 -18.84
N ASP A 144 -14.76 1.87 -18.54
CA ASP A 144 -13.44 2.13 -17.96
C ASP A 144 -13.28 1.48 -16.58
N ILE A 145 -14.34 1.50 -15.75
CA ILE A 145 -14.39 0.75 -14.49
C ILE A 145 -14.25 -0.75 -14.78
N GLY A 146 -15.04 -1.27 -15.72
CA GLY A 146 -15.03 -2.69 -16.12
C GLY A 146 -13.64 -3.18 -16.54
N ARG A 147 -12.98 -2.44 -17.42
CA ARG A 147 -11.65 -2.76 -17.96
C ARG A 147 -10.57 -2.78 -16.89
N THR A 148 -10.70 -1.94 -15.87
CA THR A 148 -9.69 -1.78 -14.83
C THR A 148 -9.97 -2.59 -13.57
N THR A 149 -11.08 -3.33 -13.50
CA THR A 149 -11.42 -4.19 -12.35
C THR A 149 -10.37 -5.27 -12.08
N GLY A 150 -10.24 -5.66 -10.81
CA GLY A 150 -9.38 -6.78 -10.44
C GLY A 150 -7.91 -6.45 -10.25
N TYR A 151 -7.54 -5.16 -10.16
CA TYR A 151 -6.18 -4.74 -9.82
C TYR A 151 -5.58 -5.55 -8.67
N GLY A 152 -4.31 -5.89 -8.84
CA GLY A 152 -3.46 -6.37 -7.77
C GLY A 152 -3.35 -5.35 -6.63
N ILE A 153 -3.14 -5.83 -5.41
CA ILE A 153 -2.87 -5.02 -4.23
C ILE A 153 -1.81 -5.68 -3.35
N ASN A 154 -0.94 -4.88 -2.75
CA ASN A 154 0.03 -5.34 -1.77
C ASN A 154 -0.46 -5.00 -0.37
N ILE A 155 -0.52 -5.96 0.55
CA ILE A 155 -1.00 -5.71 1.92
C ILE A 155 -0.01 -4.90 2.77
N LEU A 156 1.29 -4.92 2.45
CA LEU A 156 2.32 -4.11 3.12
C LEU A 156 2.61 -2.80 2.37
N GLY A 157 2.09 -2.66 1.16
CA GLY A 157 2.27 -1.48 0.34
C GLY A 157 0.97 -0.70 0.22
N SER A 158 1.06 0.58 -0.09
CA SER A 158 -0.11 1.34 -0.53
C SER A 158 -0.18 1.34 -2.05
N GLY A 159 -1.37 1.12 -2.62
CA GLY A 159 -1.67 1.36 -4.03
C GLY A 159 -2.01 0.10 -4.86
N PRO A 160 -2.71 0.29 -5.99
CA PRO A 160 -2.95 -0.79 -6.95
C PRO A 160 -1.62 -1.22 -7.61
N ARG A 161 -1.55 -2.49 -7.95
CA ARG A 161 -0.46 -3.18 -8.66
C ARG A 161 -0.92 -3.59 -10.05
N MET A 162 -0.06 -4.28 -10.79
CA MET A 162 -0.41 -4.78 -12.12
C MET A 162 -1.71 -5.60 -12.07
N ASN A 163 -2.53 -5.48 -13.11
CA ASN A 163 -3.78 -6.21 -13.19
C ASN A 163 -3.49 -7.61 -13.78
N PRO A 164 -3.75 -8.71 -13.05
CA PRO A 164 -3.50 -10.06 -13.53
C PRO A 164 -4.57 -10.55 -14.52
N PHE A 165 -5.63 -9.78 -14.77
CA PHE A 165 -6.80 -10.20 -15.55
C PHE A 165 -6.87 -9.55 -16.92
N ASN A 166 -7.29 -10.33 -17.93
CA ASN A 166 -7.61 -9.81 -19.25
C ASN A 166 -9.08 -9.39 -19.34
N ASN A 167 -9.38 -8.15 -18.95
CA ASN A 167 -10.73 -7.59 -19.02
C ASN A 167 -11.13 -7.06 -20.41
N LYS A 168 -10.44 -7.46 -21.47
CA LYS A 168 -10.87 -7.20 -22.86
C LYS A 168 -11.70 -8.36 -23.42
N VAL A 169 -11.67 -9.52 -22.78
CA VAL A 169 -12.40 -10.71 -23.22
C VAL A 169 -13.85 -10.65 -22.74
N TYR A 170 -14.77 -10.94 -23.64
CA TYR A 170 -16.21 -11.02 -23.36
C TYR A 170 -16.76 -12.45 -23.46
N ASN A 171 -15.96 -13.40 -23.96
CA ASN A 171 -16.30 -14.82 -24.07
C ASN A 171 -17.62 -15.03 -24.84
N GLY A 172 -17.86 -14.21 -25.87
CA GLY A 172 -19.05 -14.21 -26.72
C GLY A 172 -20.36 -13.85 -26.01
N MET A 173 -20.30 -13.20 -24.84
CA MET A 173 -21.49 -12.70 -24.12
C MET A 173 -21.67 -11.21 -24.31
N CYS A 174 -22.93 -10.76 -24.33
CA CYS A 174 -23.29 -9.35 -24.35
C CYS A 174 -24.08 -8.98 -23.08
N GLU A 175 -23.42 -9.08 -21.94
CA GLU A 175 -23.98 -8.54 -20.69
C GLU A 175 -23.82 -7.02 -20.73
N ARG A 176 -24.93 -6.29 -20.51
CA ARG A 176 -24.99 -4.83 -20.67
C ARG A 176 -25.40 -4.17 -19.36
N VAL A 177 -24.77 -3.05 -19.05
CA VAL A 177 -25.16 -2.16 -17.96
C VAL A 177 -25.38 -0.77 -18.53
N LYS A 178 -26.39 -0.06 -18.04
CA LYS A 178 -26.61 1.33 -18.43
C LYS A 178 -25.83 2.24 -17.50
N ASP A 179 -25.02 3.11 -18.06
CA ASP A 179 -24.37 4.19 -17.33
C ASP A 179 -25.38 5.34 -17.16
N PRO A 180 -25.73 5.74 -15.91
CA PRO A 180 -26.68 6.81 -15.67
C PRO A 180 -26.16 8.19 -16.07
N SER A 181 -24.84 8.38 -16.15
CA SER A 181 -24.22 9.68 -16.46
C SER A 181 -24.19 9.98 -17.96
N THR A 182 -23.87 8.96 -18.78
CA THR A 182 -23.79 9.08 -20.24
C THR A 182 -25.05 8.59 -20.95
N MET A 183 -25.93 7.86 -20.24
CA MET A 183 -27.10 7.16 -20.78
C MET A 183 -26.78 6.07 -21.82
N LEU A 184 -25.51 5.75 -22.02
CA LEU A 184 -25.03 4.70 -22.92
C LEU A 184 -25.04 3.34 -22.21
N TYR A 185 -25.08 2.28 -23.01
CA TYR A 185 -24.93 0.92 -22.51
C TYR A 185 -23.47 0.50 -22.61
N ASN A 186 -22.87 0.15 -21.47
CA ASN A 186 -21.56 -0.45 -21.44
C ASN A 186 -21.67 -1.98 -21.47
N ARG A 187 -20.79 -2.63 -22.22
CA ARG A 187 -20.64 -4.08 -22.23
C ARG A 187 -19.75 -4.50 -21.05
N LEU A 188 -20.19 -5.50 -20.29
CA LEU A 188 -19.43 -6.02 -19.14
C LEU A 188 -18.38 -7.04 -19.63
N PRO A 189 -17.09 -6.85 -19.28
CA PRO A 189 -16.07 -7.85 -19.51
C PRO A 189 -16.41 -9.18 -18.82
N TRP A 190 -15.91 -10.28 -19.38
CA TRP A 190 -16.16 -11.63 -18.87
C TRP A 190 -15.81 -11.77 -17.39
N ASN A 191 -14.70 -11.19 -16.93
CA ASN A 191 -14.26 -11.30 -15.54
C ASN A 191 -15.16 -10.56 -14.55
N VAL A 192 -15.94 -9.58 -15.02
CA VAL A 192 -16.82 -8.76 -14.18
C VAL A 192 -18.19 -9.44 -14.12
N ALA A 193 -18.57 -9.91 -12.95
CA ALA A 193 -19.87 -10.54 -12.73
C ALA A 193 -20.99 -9.51 -12.53
N VAL A 194 -20.68 -8.40 -11.88
CA VAL A 194 -21.64 -7.33 -11.58
C VAL A 194 -20.89 -6.00 -11.61
N LEU A 195 -21.48 -5.00 -12.25
CA LEU A 195 -21.06 -3.61 -12.21
C LEU A 195 -22.30 -2.75 -11.97
N ASN A 196 -22.29 -1.99 -10.88
CA ASN A 196 -23.36 -1.06 -10.52
C ASN A 196 -22.80 0.35 -10.53
N TYR A 197 -23.36 1.22 -11.37
CA TYR A 197 -23.09 2.65 -11.32
C TYR A 197 -23.88 3.28 -10.18
N GLU A 198 -23.16 3.93 -9.27
CA GLU A 198 -23.76 4.59 -8.12
C GLU A 198 -22.83 5.73 -7.71
N THR A 199 -23.25 6.96 -8.02
CA THR A 199 -22.50 8.15 -7.68
C THR A 199 -22.80 8.57 -6.24
N LEU A 200 -21.90 8.28 -5.32
CA LEU A 200 -21.99 8.70 -3.92
C LEU A 200 -20.85 9.64 -3.60
N VAL A 201 -21.17 10.80 -3.03
CA VAL A 201 -20.17 11.76 -2.55
C VAL A 201 -20.20 11.75 -1.03
N GLU A 202 -19.05 11.52 -0.43
CA GLU A 202 -18.87 11.47 1.02
C GLU A 202 -17.63 12.29 1.38
N GLU A 203 -17.79 13.28 2.26
CA GLU A 203 -16.66 14.01 2.85
C GLU A 203 -16.63 13.71 4.35
N THR A 204 -15.52 13.15 4.80
CA THR A 204 -15.31 12.77 6.20
C THR A 204 -14.14 13.56 6.77
N THR A 205 -14.31 14.06 7.99
CA THR A 205 -13.22 14.68 8.75
C THR A 205 -12.96 13.86 9.99
N SER A 206 -11.70 13.85 10.44
CA SER A 206 -11.36 13.23 11.71
C SER A 206 -12.27 13.77 12.82
N LYS A 207 -12.72 12.85 13.66
CA LYS A 207 -13.62 13.19 14.78
C LYS A 207 -12.95 14.14 15.75
N GLU A 208 -11.63 14.08 15.85
CA GLU A 208 -10.76 14.82 16.77
C GLU A 208 -9.50 15.29 16.03
N VAL A 209 -8.83 16.30 16.59
CA VAL A 209 -7.46 16.68 16.21
C VAL A 209 -6.48 15.72 16.89
N TYR A 210 -5.60 15.10 16.12
CA TYR A 210 -4.57 14.21 16.65
C TYR A 210 -3.42 15.03 17.20
N GLU A 211 -3.09 14.81 18.47
CA GLU A 211 -2.00 15.54 19.13
C GLU A 211 -0.62 14.90 18.88
N ASP A 212 -0.62 13.68 18.34
CA ASP A 212 0.58 12.89 18.11
C ASP A 212 0.51 12.10 16.78
N THR A 213 1.67 11.75 16.24
CA THR A 213 1.78 10.99 14.98
C THR A 213 1.33 9.54 15.11
N HIS A 214 1.44 8.95 16.31
CA HIS A 214 1.04 7.57 16.58
C HIS A 214 -0.46 7.38 16.34
N SER A 215 -1.29 8.23 16.93
CA SER A 215 -2.74 8.19 16.83
C SER A 215 -3.22 8.38 15.39
N LEU A 216 -2.60 9.31 14.65
CA LEU A 216 -2.90 9.55 13.24
C LEU A 216 -2.52 8.35 12.35
N ILE A 217 -1.29 7.84 12.47
CA ILE A 217 -0.80 6.72 11.64
C ILE A 217 -1.58 5.44 11.95
N SER A 218 -1.93 5.20 13.22
CA SER A 218 -2.77 4.08 13.64
C SER A 218 -4.13 4.13 12.94
N GLU A 219 -4.76 5.30 12.87
CA GLU A 219 -6.04 5.47 12.17
C GLU A 219 -5.90 5.27 10.65
N ILE A 220 -4.88 5.86 10.02
CA ILE A 220 -4.59 5.68 8.58
C ILE A 220 -4.39 4.20 8.24
N THR A 221 -3.73 3.45 9.13
CA THR A 221 -3.44 2.02 8.93
C THR A 221 -4.71 1.18 9.06
N LYS A 222 -5.56 1.44 10.06
CA LYS A 222 -6.86 0.77 10.23
C LYS A 222 -7.77 0.99 9.01
N ASP A 223 -7.75 2.20 8.46
CA ASP A 223 -8.51 2.55 7.25
C ASP A 223 -8.04 1.84 5.98
N THR A 224 -6.76 1.49 5.93
CA THR A 224 -6.11 0.93 4.72
C THR A 224 -6.09 -0.60 4.74
N THR A 225 -6.14 -1.22 5.93
CA THR A 225 -6.00 -2.66 6.09
C THR A 225 -7.35 -3.31 6.44
N THR A 226 -7.76 -4.30 5.65
CA THR A 226 -9.04 -5.02 5.84
C THR A 226 -8.99 -6.06 6.97
N LYS A 227 -7.80 -6.35 7.52
CA LYS A 227 -7.62 -7.30 8.63
C LYS A 227 -6.92 -6.64 9.81
N SER A 228 -7.61 -6.58 10.93
CA SER A 228 -7.06 -6.22 12.24
C SER A 228 -6.02 -7.27 12.64
N GLY A 229 -4.73 -6.99 12.43
CA GLY A 229 -3.65 -7.93 12.76
C GLY A 229 -2.35 -7.73 11.98
N LEU A 230 -2.34 -6.87 10.95
CA LEU A 230 -1.09 -6.43 10.35
C LEU A 230 -0.40 -5.43 11.28
N GLU A 231 0.87 -5.67 11.58
CA GLU A 231 1.73 -4.72 12.28
C GLU A 231 1.94 -3.45 11.42
N LEU A 232 2.45 -2.35 12.00
CA LEU A 232 2.77 -1.10 11.30
C LEU A 232 4.00 -1.27 10.39
N SER A 233 3.88 -2.15 9.39
CA SER A 233 4.91 -2.57 8.46
C SER A 233 4.57 -2.10 7.06
N PHE A 234 5.45 -1.27 6.49
CA PHE A 234 5.27 -0.63 5.22
C PHE A 234 6.46 -0.91 4.29
N LYS A 235 6.18 -1.50 3.11
CA LYS A 235 7.18 -1.80 2.07
C LYS A 235 6.76 -1.16 0.75
N PHE A 236 7.58 -0.23 0.26
CA PHE A 236 7.27 0.58 -0.92
C PHE A 236 8.31 0.43 -2.02
N THR A 237 9.60 0.43 -1.66
CA THR A 237 10.68 0.16 -2.61
C THR A 237 10.62 -1.29 -3.08
N PRO A 238 10.93 -1.60 -4.34
CA PRO A 238 11.15 -2.98 -4.75
C PRO A 238 12.36 -3.61 -4.05
N THR A 239 12.35 -4.93 -3.98
CA THR A 239 13.40 -5.76 -3.40
C THR A 239 14.62 -5.93 -4.31
N GLU A 240 14.39 -5.87 -5.63
CA GLU A 240 15.42 -5.88 -6.67
C GLU A 240 15.28 -4.63 -7.54
N SER A 241 16.40 -4.08 -8.02
CA SER A 241 16.37 -3.01 -9.03
C SER A 241 15.89 -3.60 -10.36
N SER A 242 14.68 -3.28 -10.81
CA SER A 242 14.18 -3.74 -12.11
C SER A 242 15.07 -3.19 -13.23
N THR A 243 15.46 -4.05 -14.17
CA THR A 243 16.12 -3.65 -15.44
C THR A 243 15.12 -3.45 -16.58
N GLN A 244 13.82 -3.63 -16.32
CA GLN A 244 12.78 -3.35 -17.31
C GLN A 244 12.36 -1.88 -17.19
N GLU A 245 12.70 -1.10 -18.20
CA GLU A 245 12.38 0.33 -18.34
C GLU A 245 10.88 0.62 -18.55
N THR A 246 9.97 -0.35 -18.34
CA THR A 246 8.53 -0.19 -18.62
C THR A 246 7.63 -0.27 -17.39
N GLY A 247 8.17 -0.60 -16.21
CA GLY A 247 7.45 -0.47 -14.95
C GLY A 247 7.65 0.93 -14.37
N VAL A 248 6.71 1.84 -14.58
CA VAL A 248 6.66 3.08 -13.80
C VAL A 248 6.49 2.66 -12.34
N ASN A 249 7.58 2.66 -11.58
CA ASN A 249 7.59 2.56 -10.13
C ASN A 249 7.02 3.88 -9.56
N THR A 250 5.74 4.14 -9.81
CA THR A 250 5.02 5.25 -9.18
C THR A 250 4.80 4.83 -7.73
N GLU A 251 5.63 5.37 -6.83
CA GLU A 251 5.31 5.37 -5.41
C GLU A 251 3.87 5.85 -5.25
N SER A 252 3.04 5.03 -4.62
CA SER A 252 1.65 5.42 -4.39
C SER A 252 1.64 6.65 -3.48
N GLU A 253 0.79 7.62 -3.78
CA GLU A 253 0.74 8.89 -3.04
C GLU A 253 0.49 8.72 -1.53
N LYS A 254 -0.13 7.60 -1.11
CA LYS A 254 -0.29 7.26 0.31
C LYS A 254 1.03 6.87 0.99
N SER A 255 1.97 6.25 0.26
CA SER A 255 3.32 5.94 0.76
C SER A 255 4.05 7.22 1.12
N GLU A 256 4.06 8.19 0.19
CA GLU A 256 4.68 9.50 0.40
C GLU A 256 4.05 10.24 1.58
N MET A 257 2.71 10.16 1.72
CA MET A 257 1.99 10.71 2.86
C MET A 257 2.45 10.08 4.19
N VAL A 258 2.52 8.75 4.28
CA VAL A 258 2.97 8.06 5.51
C VAL A 258 4.41 8.45 5.84
N LYS A 259 5.32 8.45 4.87
CA LYS A 259 6.72 8.90 5.05
C LYS A 259 6.77 10.34 5.58
N ALA A 260 6.06 11.25 4.94
CA ALA A 260 6.02 12.66 5.31
C ALA A 260 5.43 12.90 6.71
N ILE A 261 4.42 12.12 7.13
CA ILE A 261 3.86 12.21 8.49
C ILE A 261 4.89 11.71 9.52
N THR A 262 5.60 10.63 9.22
CA THR A 262 6.57 10.04 10.16
C THR A 262 7.78 10.92 10.43
N ASP A 263 8.15 11.81 9.49
CA ASP A 263 9.18 12.83 9.70
C ASP A 263 8.82 13.82 10.82
N TYR A 264 7.52 13.98 11.14
CA TYR A 264 7.07 14.83 12.24
C TYR A 264 7.10 14.12 13.60
N SER A 265 7.40 12.82 13.68
CA SER A 265 7.35 12.04 14.93
C SER A 265 8.26 12.58 16.04
N SER A 266 9.38 13.21 15.67
CA SER A 266 10.31 13.83 16.62
C SER A 266 10.17 15.36 16.71
N THR A 267 9.20 15.97 16.03
CA THR A 267 9.02 17.42 16.00
C THR A 267 8.07 17.87 17.11
N LYS A 268 8.40 19.00 17.76
CA LYS A 268 7.62 19.52 18.90
C LYS A 268 6.43 20.37 18.45
N ASN A 269 5.40 20.41 19.28
CA ASN A 269 4.26 21.35 19.20
C ASN A 269 3.54 21.31 17.85
N LYS A 270 3.38 20.09 17.30
CA LYS A 270 2.60 19.83 16.11
C LYS A 270 1.37 18.99 16.47
N SER A 271 0.25 19.36 15.89
CA SER A 271 -0.98 18.56 15.91
C SER A 271 -1.47 18.35 14.48
N PHE A 272 -2.37 17.40 14.27
CA PHE A 272 -2.78 16.97 12.95
C PHE A 272 -4.30 16.90 12.82
N LEU A 273 -4.83 17.43 11.72
CA LEU A 273 -6.23 17.23 11.34
C LEU A 273 -6.27 16.47 10.01
N ARG A 274 -7.06 15.40 9.95
CA ARG A 274 -7.23 14.59 8.73
C ARG A 274 -8.59 14.87 8.10
N VAL A 275 -8.58 15.15 6.80
CA VAL A 275 -9.79 15.37 5.98
C VAL A 275 -9.73 14.44 4.79
N LYS A 276 -10.77 13.65 4.60
CA LYS A 276 -10.83 12.60 3.57
C LYS A 276 -12.13 12.72 2.80
N GLY A 277 -12.03 13.04 1.52
CA GLY A 277 -13.16 13.10 0.59
C GLY A 277 -13.16 11.93 -0.38
N ARG A 278 -14.36 11.43 -0.69
CA ARG A 278 -14.60 10.31 -1.60
C ARG A 278 -15.72 10.64 -2.57
N VAL A 279 -15.48 10.31 -3.83
CA VAL A 279 -16.49 10.31 -4.90
C VAL A 279 -16.53 8.90 -5.45
N GLN A 280 -17.47 8.09 -4.99
CA GLN A 280 -17.75 6.78 -5.58
C GLN A 280 -18.49 6.99 -6.89
N LEU A 281 -18.11 6.29 -7.95
CA LEU A 281 -18.81 6.26 -9.24
C LEU A 281 -19.51 4.93 -9.49
N GLY A 282 -18.97 3.85 -8.94
CA GLY A 282 -19.58 2.54 -9.05
C GLY A 282 -18.94 1.49 -8.17
N THR A 283 -19.63 0.36 -8.06
CA THR A 283 -19.18 -0.84 -7.36
C THR A 283 -19.14 -2.01 -8.32
N TYR A 284 -18.16 -2.88 -8.15
CA TYR A 284 -17.99 -4.04 -9.01
C TYR A 284 -17.68 -5.30 -8.21
N ARG A 285 -17.99 -6.45 -8.82
CA ARG A 285 -17.67 -7.77 -8.31
C ARG A 285 -17.15 -8.65 -9.43
N MET A 286 -15.99 -9.26 -9.20
CA MET A 286 -15.39 -10.24 -10.10
C MET A 286 -16.16 -11.57 -10.07
N ARG A 287 -16.11 -12.34 -11.16
CA ARG A 287 -16.58 -13.73 -11.18
C ARG A 287 -15.78 -14.58 -10.21
N SER A 288 -16.42 -15.62 -9.68
CA SER A 288 -15.79 -16.53 -8.71
C SER A 288 -14.98 -17.66 -9.35
N ARG A 289 -15.21 -17.95 -10.63
CA ARG A 289 -14.59 -19.05 -11.38
C ARG A 289 -14.47 -18.70 -12.86
N GLY A 290 -13.55 -19.38 -13.54
CA GLY A 290 -13.33 -19.21 -14.98
C GLY A 290 -12.88 -17.79 -15.31
N LEU A 291 -12.11 -17.16 -14.43
CA LEU A 291 -11.52 -15.85 -14.68
C LEU A 291 -10.48 -15.99 -15.82
N GLU A 292 -10.51 -15.04 -16.72
CA GLU A 292 -9.56 -14.87 -17.81
C GLU A 292 -8.39 -14.03 -17.32
N VAL A 293 -7.25 -14.69 -17.13
CA VAL A 293 -6.00 -14.05 -16.72
C VAL A 293 -5.24 -13.53 -17.93
N SER A 294 -4.41 -12.50 -17.76
CA SER A 294 -3.58 -12.01 -18.85
C SER A 294 -2.45 -12.99 -19.17
N GLU A 295 -2.07 -13.02 -20.44
CA GLU A 295 -0.92 -13.82 -20.91
C GLU A 295 0.36 -13.39 -20.19
N THR A 296 0.59 -12.08 -20.05
CA THR A 296 1.73 -11.54 -19.30
C THR A 296 1.82 -12.06 -17.87
N PHE A 297 0.68 -12.20 -17.18
CA PHE A 297 0.65 -12.74 -15.83
C PHE A 297 1.02 -14.21 -15.82
N LEU A 298 0.52 -14.99 -16.80
CA LEU A 298 0.87 -16.40 -16.92
C LEU A 298 2.33 -16.61 -17.30
N ASP A 299 2.89 -15.78 -18.17
CA ASP A 299 4.32 -15.80 -18.52
C ASP A 299 5.20 -15.51 -17.30
N ASP A 300 4.82 -14.51 -16.50
CA ASP A 300 5.53 -14.18 -15.27
C ASP A 300 5.39 -15.29 -14.21
N VAL A 301 4.24 -15.96 -14.15
CA VAL A 301 4.06 -17.17 -13.33
C VAL A 301 4.92 -18.33 -13.86
N ASP A 302 5.05 -18.47 -15.18
CA ASP A 302 5.88 -19.51 -15.79
C ASP A 302 7.37 -19.29 -15.51
N ALA A 303 7.80 -18.03 -15.49
CA ALA A 303 9.15 -17.64 -15.14
C ALA A 303 9.51 -17.90 -13.67
N LEU A 304 8.53 -18.15 -12.79
CA LEU A 304 8.81 -18.50 -11.40
C LEU A 304 9.40 -19.92 -11.28
N PRO A 305 10.55 -20.06 -10.58
CA PRO A 305 11.18 -21.36 -10.42
C PRO A 305 10.31 -22.29 -9.57
N LEU A 306 10.27 -23.57 -9.95
CA LEU A 306 9.57 -24.61 -9.19
C LEU A 306 10.21 -24.85 -7.82
N GLU A 307 11.54 -24.74 -7.74
CA GLU A 307 12.23 -24.69 -6.46
C GLU A 307 12.06 -23.31 -5.84
N TYR A 308 11.61 -23.26 -4.59
CA TYR A 308 11.38 -22.00 -3.90
C TYR A 308 12.65 -21.15 -3.82
N GLU A 309 12.62 -19.98 -4.46
CA GLU A 309 13.64 -18.95 -4.36
C GLU A 309 13.01 -17.63 -3.94
N LYS A 310 13.37 -17.18 -2.73
CA LYS A 310 12.68 -16.10 -2.02
C LYS A 310 12.59 -14.82 -2.86
N SER A 311 13.68 -14.40 -3.50
CA SER A 311 13.70 -13.10 -4.16
C SER A 311 12.83 -13.04 -5.41
N GLN A 312 12.76 -14.13 -6.19
CA GLN A 312 11.93 -14.21 -7.39
C GLN A 312 10.44 -14.13 -7.03
N TYR A 313 10.02 -14.91 -6.04
CA TYR A 313 8.63 -14.86 -5.57
C TYR A 313 8.30 -13.51 -4.92
N PHE A 314 9.23 -12.86 -4.22
CA PHE A 314 9.02 -11.52 -3.68
C PHE A 314 8.83 -10.48 -4.78
N GLY A 315 9.67 -10.53 -5.84
CA GLY A 315 9.51 -9.66 -7.01
C GLY A 315 8.12 -9.78 -7.63
N PHE A 316 7.64 -11.01 -7.84
CA PHE A 316 6.28 -11.25 -8.33
C PHE A 316 5.19 -10.63 -7.44
N LEU A 317 5.31 -10.77 -6.11
CA LEU A 317 4.38 -10.16 -5.16
C LEU A 317 4.49 -8.62 -5.11
N GLU A 318 5.59 -8.04 -5.52
CA GLU A 318 5.78 -6.59 -5.62
C GLU A 318 5.19 -6.03 -6.93
N ASP A 319 5.26 -6.79 -8.02
CA ASP A 319 4.76 -6.41 -9.35
C ASP A 319 3.23 -6.55 -9.45
N TYR A 320 2.70 -7.73 -9.11
CA TYR A 320 1.25 -8.03 -9.14
C TYR A 320 0.55 -7.82 -7.79
N GLY A 321 1.31 -7.64 -6.71
CA GLY A 321 0.73 -7.59 -5.38
C GLY A 321 0.55 -8.96 -4.73
N THR A 322 0.16 -8.93 -3.47
CA THR A 322 -0.12 -10.11 -2.64
C THR A 322 -1.52 -10.68 -2.82
N HIS A 323 -2.45 -9.83 -3.24
CA HIS A 323 -3.87 -10.12 -3.42
C HIS A 323 -4.34 -9.41 -4.69
N TYR A 324 -5.50 -9.78 -5.21
CA TYR A 324 -6.23 -9.00 -6.21
C TYR A 324 -7.58 -8.54 -5.65
N THR A 325 -8.16 -7.52 -6.25
CA THR A 325 -9.44 -6.98 -5.80
C THR A 325 -10.61 -7.80 -6.32
N LYS A 326 -11.28 -8.55 -5.44
CA LYS A 326 -12.45 -9.37 -5.82
C LYS A 326 -13.74 -8.57 -5.85
N ASN A 327 -13.97 -7.75 -4.83
CA ASN A 327 -15.04 -6.75 -4.80
C ASN A 327 -14.39 -5.38 -4.64
N GLY A 328 -14.82 -4.39 -5.42
CA GLY A 328 -14.20 -3.08 -5.37
C GLY A 328 -15.18 -1.95 -5.56
N LYS A 329 -14.74 -0.76 -5.15
CA LYS A 329 -15.41 0.50 -5.46
C LYS A 329 -14.45 1.35 -6.28
N ALA A 330 -14.98 1.95 -7.35
CA ALA A 330 -14.23 2.80 -8.26
C ALA A 330 -14.72 4.25 -8.16
N GLY A 331 -13.79 5.21 -8.31
CA GLY A 331 -14.09 6.63 -8.24
C GLY A 331 -12.85 7.46 -7.91
N GLY A 332 -13.00 8.50 -7.09
CA GLY A 332 -11.93 9.35 -6.61
C GLY A 332 -11.85 9.43 -5.10
N GLU A 333 -10.65 9.56 -4.56
CA GLU A 333 -10.43 9.78 -3.12
C GLU A 333 -9.32 10.81 -2.94
N TYR A 334 -9.52 11.80 -2.08
CA TYR A 334 -8.44 12.64 -1.58
C TYR A 334 -8.33 12.48 -0.06
N ASP A 335 -7.10 12.48 0.46
CA ASP A 335 -6.75 12.34 1.87
C ASP A 335 -5.75 13.46 2.20
N LEU A 336 -6.17 14.38 3.05
CA LEU A 336 -5.42 15.56 3.46
C LEU A 336 -5.08 15.41 4.93
N VAL A 337 -3.81 15.64 5.24
CA VAL A 337 -3.32 15.79 6.62
C VAL A 337 -2.78 17.20 6.76
N TYR A 338 -3.51 18.00 7.53
CA TYR A 338 -3.08 19.33 7.95
C TYR A 338 -2.14 19.18 9.13
N VAL A 339 -0.89 19.61 8.96
CA VAL A 339 0.07 19.76 10.04
C VAL A 339 -0.12 21.16 10.63
N LEU A 340 -0.47 21.23 11.92
CA LEU A 340 -0.86 22.44 12.60
C LEU A 340 0.18 22.83 13.65
N ASN A 341 0.43 24.13 13.80
CA ASN A 341 1.28 24.67 14.86
C ASN A 341 0.47 24.82 16.17
N SER A 342 0.67 23.90 17.11
CA SER A 342 -0.09 23.88 18.37
C SER A 342 0.10 25.18 19.18
N ASP A 343 1.32 25.74 19.19
CA ASP A 343 1.60 27.01 19.89
C ASP A 343 0.76 28.16 19.34
N VAL A 344 0.65 28.26 18.01
CA VAL A 344 -0.11 29.33 17.34
C VAL A 344 -1.61 29.15 17.55
N ILE A 345 -2.10 27.90 17.57
CA ILE A 345 -3.49 27.58 17.91
C ILE A 345 -3.82 28.11 19.30
N THR A 346 -2.95 27.88 20.27
CA THR A 346 -3.14 28.37 21.65
C THR A 346 -3.02 29.90 21.76
N GLU A 347 -2.06 30.51 21.05
CA GLU A 347 -1.87 31.97 21.03
C GLU A 347 -3.08 32.70 20.45
N LYS A 348 -3.64 32.17 19.35
CA LYS A 348 -4.81 32.75 18.68
C LYS A 348 -6.15 32.27 19.24
N ASN A 349 -6.13 31.42 20.27
CA ASN A 349 -7.32 30.83 20.90
C ASN A 349 -8.29 30.20 19.88
N VAL A 350 -7.75 29.44 18.92
CA VAL A 350 -8.55 28.80 17.87
C VAL A 350 -9.22 27.55 18.41
N LEU A 351 -10.54 27.50 18.33
CA LEU A 351 -11.33 26.34 18.75
C LEU A 351 -11.21 25.18 17.75
N GLU A 352 -11.25 23.95 18.27
CA GLU A 352 -11.20 22.75 17.44
C GLU A 352 -12.38 22.65 16.45
N SER A 353 -13.58 23.08 16.86
CA SER A 353 -14.75 23.16 15.98
C SER A 353 -14.53 24.11 14.81
N THR A 354 -13.85 25.25 15.04
CA THR A 354 -13.51 26.21 14.00
C THR A 354 -12.50 25.63 13.01
N LEU A 355 -11.49 24.89 13.49
CA LEU A 355 -10.56 24.17 12.60
C LEU A 355 -11.30 23.16 11.71
N LYS A 356 -12.19 22.36 12.31
CA LYS A 356 -12.98 21.36 11.57
C LYS A 356 -13.92 21.98 10.56
N GLU A 357 -14.52 23.14 10.87
CA GLU A 357 -15.44 23.81 9.95
C GLU A 357 -14.70 24.51 8.80
N CYS A 358 -13.61 25.22 9.09
CA CYS A 358 -12.87 25.98 8.09
C CYS A 358 -12.01 25.13 7.15
N LEU A 359 -11.56 23.95 7.59
CA LEU A 359 -10.72 23.05 6.78
C LEU A 359 -11.53 22.00 6.01
N LYS A 360 -12.85 21.95 6.22
CA LYS A 360 -13.77 21.21 5.35
C LYS A 360 -13.98 21.98 4.05
N VAL A 361 -14.16 21.25 2.97
CA VAL A 361 -14.61 21.85 1.70
C VAL A 361 -16.12 22.13 1.75
N GLY A 362 -16.86 21.37 2.57
CA GLY A 362 -18.29 21.55 2.78
C GLY A 362 -19.11 21.01 1.60
N ILE A 363 -18.68 19.87 1.03
CA ILE A 363 -19.33 19.30 -0.15
C ILE A 363 -20.58 18.52 0.29
N ASN A 364 -21.74 19.16 0.21
CA ASN A 364 -23.03 18.46 0.28
C ASN A 364 -23.50 18.04 -1.11
N ALA A 365 -24.17 16.88 -1.19
CA ALA A 365 -24.63 16.22 -2.42
C ALA A 365 -25.52 17.15 -3.28
N GLY A 366 -24.89 17.88 -4.19
CA GLY A 366 -25.54 18.73 -5.21
C GLY A 366 -24.71 18.85 -6.49
N ILE A 367 -23.68 18.03 -6.65
CA ILE A 367 -22.83 18.02 -7.85
C ILE A 367 -23.34 16.91 -8.75
N GLN A 368 -24.23 17.25 -9.69
CA GLN A 368 -24.59 16.34 -10.77
C GLN A 368 -23.38 16.18 -11.70
N ILE A 369 -22.74 15.00 -11.62
CA ILE A 369 -21.69 14.58 -12.55
C ILE A 369 -22.42 13.89 -13.72
N GLY A 370 -22.74 14.68 -14.74
CA GLY A 370 -23.53 14.27 -15.91
C GLY A 370 -24.35 15.45 -16.40
N GLY A 371 -24.05 15.93 -17.62
CA GLY A 371 -24.35 17.28 -18.07
C GLY A 371 -25.82 17.73 -17.98
N VAL A 372 -26.15 18.51 -16.95
CA VAL A 372 -27.00 19.71 -17.02
C VAL A 372 -26.49 20.68 -15.94
N LEU A 373 -26.04 21.86 -16.37
CA LEU A 373 -25.64 22.95 -15.48
C LEU A 373 -26.89 23.66 -14.97
N GLU A 374 -27.47 23.22 -13.86
CA GLU A 374 -28.20 24.15 -12.99
C GLU A 374 -27.25 24.61 -11.88
N VAL A 375 -26.60 25.74 -12.15
CA VAL A 375 -25.93 26.54 -11.13
C VAL A 375 -27.02 27.11 -10.23
N ASN A 376 -27.49 26.32 -9.28
CA ASN A 376 -28.01 26.92 -8.07
C ASN A 376 -26.81 27.55 -7.39
N GLN A 377 -26.71 28.88 -7.51
CA GLN A 377 -25.99 29.74 -6.56
C GLN A 377 -26.64 29.56 -5.18
N GLY A 378 -26.51 28.36 -4.62
CA GLY A 378 -26.81 28.07 -3.23
C GLY A 378 -25.64 28.61 -2.43
N GLY A 379 -25.74 29.89 -2.08
CA GLY A 379 -25.07 30.58 -0.99
C GLY A 379 -23.57 30.37 -0.88
N LYS A 380 -22.81 31.46 -0.97
CA LYS A 380 -21.91 31.73 0.14
C LYS A 380 -22.76 31.59 1.42
N THR A 381 -22.73 30.44 2.07
CA THR A 381 -22.84 30.49 3.52
C THR A 381 -21.61 31.28 3.90
N ASP A 382 -21.80 32.53 4.30
CA ASP A 382 -20.82 33.25 5.09
C ASP A 382 -20.36 32.25 6.16
N ALA A 383 -19.20 31.62 5.92
CA ALA A 383 -18.40 31.14 7.02
C ALA A 383 -18.23 32.39 7.86
N THR A 384 -18.88 32.41 9.02
CA THR A 384 -18.66 33.42 10.06
C THR A 384 -17.19 33.84 10.01
N ASN A 385 -16.91 35.14 9.98
CA ASN A 385 -15.64 35.82 9.66
C ASN A 385 -14.40 35.43 10.50
N ASN A 386 -14.32 34.20 11.02
CA ASN A 386 -13.29 33.65 11.88
C ASN A 386 -12.36 32.67 11.14
N CYS A 387 -12.67 32.20 9.93
CA CYS A 387 -11.76 31.32 9.18
C CYS A 387 -10.47 32.02 8.73
N ASP A 388 -10.48 33.36 8.61
CA ASP A 388 -9.29 34.16 8.32
C ASP A 388 -8.17 33.94 9.35
N THR A 389 -8.52 33.61 10.60
CA THR A 389 -7.54 33.30 11.65
C THR A 389 -6.78 31.99 11.39
N VAL A 390 -7.38 31.08 10.63
CA VAL A 390 -6.85 29.75 10.27
C VAL A 390 -6.12 29.80 8.92
N THR A 391 -6.67 30.53 7.94
CA THR A 391 -6.23 30.50 6.53
C THR A 391 -5.22 31.59 6.16
N SER A 392 -5.09 32.65 6.97
CA SER A 392 -4.14 33.74 6.69
C SER A 392 -2.70 33.23 6.68
N LYS A 393 -2.19 32.97 5.48
CA LYS A 393 -0.75 33.03 5.22
C LYS A 393 -0.37 34.51 5.25
N THR A 394 0.50 34.86 6.16
CA THR A 394 1.05 36.20 6.31
C THR A 394 1.48 36.74 4.94
N THR A 395 0.85 37.83 4.50
CA THR A 395 1.43 38.75 3.52
C THR A 395 2.80 39.20 4.05
N ASP A 396 3.75 39.41 3.13
CA ASP A 396 5.22 39.53 3.28
C ASP A 396 5.79 40.57 4.30
N SER A 397 5.13 40.87 5.42
CA SER A 397 5.58 41.88 6.38
C SER A 397 5.28 41.62 7.86
N SER A 398 4.81 40.44 8.28
CA SER A 398 4.67 40.12 9.71
C SER A 398 5.27 38.77 10.12
N THR A 399 5.99 38.79 11.23
CA THR A 399 6.78 37.72 11.85
C THR A 399 5.99 36.57 12.48
N SER A 400 4.66 36.49 12.28
CA SER A 400 3.82 35.48 12.93
C SER A 400 3.72 34.18 12.12
N LYS A 401 4.03 33.04 12.74
CA LYS A 401 3.88 31.72 12.11
C LYS A 401 2.39 31.43 11.77
N PRO A 402 2.08 30.78 10.63
CA PRO A 402 0.71 30.41 10.29
C PRO A 402 0.19 29.27 11.19
N VAL A 403 -1.14 29.15 11.31
CA VAL A 403 -1.78 28.02 12.02
C VAL A 403 -1.48 26.70 11.30
N ILE A 404 -1.61 26.71 9.96
CA ILE A 404 -1.27 25.57 9.10
C ILE A 404 0.21 25.65 8.73
N ASP A 405 1.00 24.69 9.20
CA ASP A 405 2.41 24.56 8.87
C ASP A 405 2.59 23.98 7.46
N LYS A 406 1.88 22.89 7.18
CA LYS A 406 1.96 22.15 5.92
C LYS A 406 0.69 21.35 5.68
N VAL A 407 0.33 21.16 4.41
CA VAL A 407 -0.69 20.20 3.99
C VAL A 407 0.02 19.05 3.29
N ILE A 408 -0.14 17.84 3.82
CA ILE A 408 0.29 16.60 3.19
C ILE A 408 -0.95 16.03 2.48
N SER A 409 -0.86 15.75 1.18
CA SER A 409 -2.01 15.38 0.37
C SER A 409 -1.74 14.13 -0.47
N ALA A 410 -2.69 13.20 -0.44
CA ALA A 410 -2.76 12.04 -1.32
C ALA A 410 -4.10 12.06 -2.07
N VAL A 411 -4.06 12.05 -3.39
CA VAL A 411 -5.18 12.14 -4.31
C VAL A 411 -5.17 10.91 -5.25
N LYS A 412 -6.30 10.23 -5.36
CA LYS A 412 -6.48 9.04 -6.19
C LYS A 412 -7.57 9.28 -7.22
N GLY A 413 -7.29 8.91 -8.46
CA GLY A 413 -8.21 9.07 -9.58
C GLY A 413 -8.19 10.48 -10.15
N GLY A 414 -8.81 10.62 -11.31
CA GLY A 414 -8.83 11.85 -12.08
C GLY A 414 -7.58 12.00 -12.94
N SER A 415 -7.53 13.07 -13.72
CA SER A 415 -6.35 13.36 -14.52
C SER A 415 -5.17 13.76 -13.63
N THR A 416 -3.96 13.35 -14.03
CA THR A 416 -2.74 13.72 -13.31
C THR A 416 -2.56 15.23 -13.21
N GLN A 417 -3.03 15.97 -14.22
CA GLN A 417 -2.99 17.43 -14.26
C GLN A 417 -3.94 18.06 -13.22
N SER A 418 -5.19 17.60 -13.13
CA SER A 418 -6.16 18.16 -12.18
C SER A 418 -5.78 17.81 -10.73
N ALA A 419 -5.30 16.60 -10.48
CA ALA A 419 -4.78 16.18 -9.18
C ALA A 419 -3.54 17.00 -8.78
N ALA A 420 -2.59 17.23 -9.69
CA ALA A 420 -1.41 18.06 -9.41
C ALA A 420 -1.76 19.53 -9.17
N ALA A 421 -2.72 20.09 -9.93
CA ALA A 421 -3.21 21.44 -9.74
C ALA A 421 -3.85 21.62 -8.36
N MET A 422 -4.71 20.67 -7.96
CA MET A 422 -5.31 20.62 -6.62
C MET A 422 -4.24 20.57 -5.52
N LYS A 423 -3.24 19.69 -5.64
CA LYS A 423 -2.14 19.60 -4.66
C LYS A 423 -1.32 20.89 -4.57
N SER A 424 -1.01 21.49 -5.72
CA SER A 424 -0.27 22.76 -5.80
C SER A 424 -1.03 23.87 -5.10
N GLN A 425 -2.34 24.00 -5.37
CA GLN A 425 -3.22 24.96 -4.70
C GLN A 425 -3.25 24.73 -3.18
N LEU A 426 -3.49 23.49 -2.73
CA LEU A 426 -3.47 23.13 -1.30
C LEU A 426 -2.15 23.50 -0.62
N SER A 427 -1.02 23.24 -1.27
CA SER A 427 0.30 23.58 -0.71
C SER A 427 0.48 25.10 -0.56
N LYS A 428 -0.12 25.89 -1.46
CA LYS A 428 -0.01 27.35 -1.52
C LYS A 428 -1.01 28.08 -0.64
N GLU A 429 -2.25 27.61 -0.53
CA GLU A 429 -3.33 28.32 0.17
C GLU A 429 -3.71 27.66 1.50
N GLY A 430 -3.39 26.37 1.67
CA GLY A 430 -3.67 25.66 2.91
C GLY A 430 -5.13 25.25 3.10
N VAL A 431 -6.03 25.56 2.16
CA VAL A 431 -7.43 25.11 2.15
C VAL A 431 -7.80 24.69 0.73
N MET A 432 -8.66 23.68 0.57
CA MET A 432 -9.08 23.23 -0.75
C MET A 432 -10.07 24.21 -1.36
N ASP A 433 -9.75 24.74 -2.53
CA ASP A 433 -10.69 25.55 -3.29
C ASP A 433 -11.70 24.68 -4.05
N ARG A 434 -12.96 25.13 -4.08
CA ARG A 434 -14.08 24.41 -4.69
C ARG A 434 -13.90 24.20 -6.19
N GLN A 435 -13.30 25.15 -6.91
CA GLN A 435 -13.11 25.06 -8.35
C GLN A 435 -12.16 23.91 -8.69
N TYR A 436 -11.01 23.82 -8.01
CA TYR A 436 -10.04 22.74 -8.22
C TYR A 436 -10.62 21.37 -7.88
N TYR A 437 -11.42 21.29 -6.82
CA TYR A 437 -12.17 20.07 -6.50
C TYR A 437 -13.12 19.66 -7.62
N VAL A 438 -13.93 20.59 -8.13
CA VAL A 438 -14.90 20.29 -9.21
C VAL A 438 -14.18 19.91 -10.50
N GLU A 439 -13.08 20.58 -10.85
CA GLU A 439 -12.26 20.25 -12.02
C GLU A 439 -11.67 18.84 -11.93
N TRP A 440 -11.14 18.46 -10.78
CA TRP A 440 -10.70 17.09 -10.52
C TRP A 440 -11.85 16.09 -10.58
N ALA A 441 -12.96 16.37 -9.90
CA ALA A 441 -14.11 15.47 -9.83
C ALA A 441 -14.73 15.19 -11.22
N ARG A 442 -14.73 16.17 -12.12
CA ARG A 442 -15.19 15.98 -13.52
C ARG A 442 -14.35 14.95 -14.27
N THR A 443 -13.04 14.90 -14.01
CA THR A 443 -12.13 13.95 -14.68
C THR A 443 -12.24 12.53 -14.15
N LEU A 444 -12.99 12.29 -13.07
CA LEU A 444 -13.16 10.95 -12.49
C LEU A 444 -14.00 10.03 -13.37
N ALA A 445 -14.92 10.58 -14.17
CA ALA A 445 -15.77 9.78 -15.06
C ALA A 445 -14.93 8.98 -16.06
N ASP A 446 -13.88 9.62 -16.61
CA ASP A 446 -12.98 9.01 -17.58
C ASP A 446 -11.80 8.28 -16.93
N LEU A 447 -11.34 8.75 -15.76
CA LEU A 447 -10.15 8.22 -15.07
C LEU A 447 -10.47 7.83 -13.62
N PRO A 448 -11.34 6.83 -13.39
CA PRO A 448 -11.62 6.34 -12.04
C PRO A 448 -10.43 5.58 -11.47
N ALA A 449 -10.24 5.68 -10.16
CA ALA A 449 -9.29 4.89 -9.39
C ALA A 449 -10.00 3.92 -8.44
N LEU A 450 -9.25 2.91 -8.01
CA LEU A 450 -9.66 2.00 -6.94
C LEU A 450 -9.64 2.72 -5.58
N ILE A 451 -10.82 2.94 -5.01
CA ILE A 451 -10.98 3.64 -3.71
C ILE A 451 -11.24 2.67 -2.54
N TYR A 452 -11.78 1.48 -2.83
CA TYR A 452 -11.98 0.41 -1.86
C TYR A 452 -11.75 -0.95 -2.51
N SER A 453 -11.13 -1.87 -1.77
CA SER A 453 -10.82 -3.22 -2.22
C SER A 453 -11.14 -4.25 -1.14
N ASP A 454 -11.87 -5.28 -1.53
CA ASP A 454 -12.00 -6.54 -0.80
C ASP A 454 -11.06 -7.59 -1.44
N PRO A 455 -9.95 -7.94 -0.77
CA PRO A 455 -8.88 -8.72 -1.37
C PRO A 455 -9.09 -10.24 -1.38
N GLU A 456 -8.60 -10.88 -2.43
CA GLU A 456 -8.44 -12.33 -2.54
C GLU A 456 -6.96 -12.66 -2.87
N PRO A 457 -6.34 -13.69 -2.28
CA PRO A 457 -4.91 -13.96 -2.49
C PRO A 457 -4.52 -14.16 -3.96
N ILE A 458 -3.37 -13.60 -4.38
CA ILE A 458 -2.98 -13.55 -5.79
C ILE A 458 -2.78 -14.93 -6.41
N TYR A 459 -2.30 -15.91 -5.63
CA TYR A 459 -2.11 -17.28 -6.09
C TYR A 459 -3.43 -17.99 -6.46
N ASN A 460 -4.58 -17.46 -6.04
CA ASN A 460 -5.89 -17.97 -6.48
C ASN A 460 -6.23 -17.58 -7.92
N ALA A 461 -5.57 -16.57 -8.49
CA ALA A 461 -5.73 -16.18 -9.89
C ALA A 461 -5.11 -17.22 -10.85
N ILE A 462 -4.10 -17.97 -10.40
CA ILE A 462 -3.44 -19.00 -11.24
C ILE A 462 -4.42 -20.14 -11.56
N PRO A 463 -4.77 -20.36 -12.84
CA PRO A 463 -5.69 -21.42 -13.24
C PRO A 463 -5.16 -22.80 -12.85
N LEU A 464 -6.04 -23.69 -12.37
CA LEU A 464 -5.65 -25.06 -12.01
C LEU A 464 -5.21 -25.90 -13.23
N SER A 465 -5.62 -25.50 -14.44
CA SER A 465 -5.23 -26.12 -15.70
C SER A 465 -3.83 -25.71 -16.18
N PHE A 466 -3.22 -24.72 -15.54
CA PHE A 466 -1.90 -24.23 -15.93
C PHE A 466 -0.79 -25.24 -15.54
N PRO A 467 0.24 -25.45 -16.38
CA PRO A 467 1.34 -26.36 -16.06
C PRO A 467 2.01 -26.00 -14.73
N ASP A 468 2.25 -27.02 -13.91
CA ASP A 468 2.86 -26.87 -12.58
C ASP A 468 2.17 -25.81 -11.69
N ALA A 469 0.86 -25.63 -11.85
CA ALA A 469 0.10 -24.64 -11.09
C ALA A 469 0.17 -24.90 -9.57
N GLN A 470 0.01 -26.14 -9.13
CA GLN A 470 0.01 -26.47 -7.69
C GLN A 470 1.33 -26.09 -6.98
N PRO A 471 2.52 -26.54 -7.42
CA PRO A 471 3.75 -26.18 -6.74
C PRO A 471 4.01 -24.67 -6.75
N ARG A 472 3.69 -23.97 -7.86
CA ARG A 472 3.81 -22.49 -7.92
C ARG A 472 2.86 -21.79 -6.96
N ARG A 473 1.62 -22.27 -6.81
CA ARG A 473 0.64 -21.75 -5.85
C ARG A 473 1.08 -21.96 -4.40
N GLU A 474 1.58 -23.15 -4.08
CA GLU A 474 2.11 -23.46 -2.75
C GLU A 474 3.33 -22.59 -2.42
N ASN A 475 4.25 -22.43 -3.36
CA ASN A 475 5.40 -21.54 -3.20
C ASN A 475 5.01 -20.08 -3.06
N LEU A 476 4.00 -19.58 -3.79
CA LEU A 476 3.47 -18.23 -3.62
C LEU A 476 2.78 -18.04 -2.25
N GLN A 477 2.06 -19.05 -1.78
CA GLN A 477 1.47 -19.03 -0.44
C GLN A 477 2.56 -18.95 0.64
N ARG A 478 3.63 -19.74 0.50
CA ARG A 478 4.82 -19.64 1.35
C ARG A 478 5.48 -18.27 1.22
N ALA A 479 5.69 -17.78 0.00
CA ALA A 479 6.29 -16.48 -0.26
C ALA A 479 5.52 -15.36 0.42
N LEU A 480 4.19 -15.41 0.40
CA LEU A 480 3.35 -14.42 1.07
C LEU A 480 3.59 -14.40 2.58
N GLN A 481 3.71 -15.57 3.21
CA GLN A 481 4.03 -15.66 4.64
C GLN A 481 5.43 -15.13 4.94
N ASP A 482 6.41 -15.55 4.14
CA ASP A 482 7.80 -15.11 4.27
C ASP A 482 7.93 -13.60 4.01
N TYR A 483 7.14 -13.02 3.09
CA TYR A 483 7.11 -11.59 2.77
C TYR A 483 6.60 -10.76 3.95
N VAL A 484 5.50 -11.19 4.58
CA VAL A 484 4.99 -10.54 5.80
C VAL A 484 5.98 -10.66 6.95
N ALA A 485 6.58 -11.83 7.15
CA ALA A 485 7.59 -12.03 8.19
C ALA A 485 8.87 -11.23 7.93
N GLU A 486 9.24 -11.03 6.65
CA GLU A 486 10.46 -10.33 6.28
C GLU A 486 10.43 -8.85 6.69
N TYR A 487 9.27 -8.21 6.55
CA TYR A 487 9.08 -6.79 6.82
C TYR A 487 8.33 -6.51 8.13
N SER A 488 8.14 -7.53 8.97
CA SER A 488 7.53 -7.41 10.30
C SER A 488 8.32 -6.49 11.23
N VAL A 489 7.60 -5.78 12.12
CA VAL A 489 8.22 -4.92 13.14
C VAL A 489 8.97 -5.73 14.21
N CYS A 490 8.80 -7.05 14.28
CA CYS A 490 9.56 -7.91 15.19
C CYS A 490 11.09 -7.89 14.94
N LYS A 491 11.54 -7.36 13.78
CA LYS A 491 12.97 -7.13 13.48
C LYS A 491 13.49 -5.76 13.97
N CYS A 492 12.65 -4.99 14.64
CA CYS A 492 12.99 -3.73 15.29
C CYS A 492 13.25 -3.93 16.79
N GLN A 493 13.94 -2.97 17.41
CA GLN A 493 14.00 -2.85 18.87
C GLN A 493 12.80 -2.08 19.42
N PRO A 494 12.36 -2.36 20.65
CA PRO A 494 11.27 -1.62 21.28
C PRO A 494 11.64 -0.15 21.51
N CYS A 495 10.64 0.73 21.38
CA CYS A 495 10.77 2.13 21.76
C CYS A 495 10.65 2.29 23.28
N GLN A 496 11.12 3.41 23.82
CA GLN A 496 11.00 3.72 25.24
C GLN A 496 9.62 4.29 25.56
N ASN A 497 9.26 4.33 26.86
CA ASN A 497 8.08 5.02 27.38
C ASN A 497 6.75 4.68 26.69
N GLY A 498 6.58 3.41 26.26
CA GLY A 498 5.35 2.97 25.60
C GLY A 498 5.19 3.45 24.16
N GLY A 499 6.27 3.92 23.52
CA GLY A 499 6.26 4.23 22.09
C GLY A 499 5.99 2.99 21.22
N THR A 500 5.25 3.20 20.15
CA THR A 500 4.91 2.15 19.19
C THR A 500 5.93 2.14 18.06
N VAL A 501 6.40 0.96 17.69
CA VAL A 501 7.36 0.81 16.59
C VAL A 501 6.61 0.68 15.26
N ALA A 502 7.07 1.40 14.24
CA ALA A 502 6.65 1.22 12.85
C ALA A 502 7.86 0.90 11.97
N GLN A 503 7.72 -0.05 11.05
CA GLN A 503 8.70 -0.36 10.01
C GLN A 503 8.26 0.34 8.73
N ILE A 504 9.14 1.18 8.19
CA ILE A 504 8.89 1.97 6.98
C ILE A 504 10.08 1.77 6.06
N ASP A 505 9.85 1.02 4.98
CA ASP A 505 10.76 0.93 3.84
C ASP A 505 12.20 0.56 4.22
N GLY A 506 12.34 -0.37 5.18
CA GLY A 506 13.63 -0.85 5.66
C GLY A 506 14.22 -0.09 6.87
N GLN A 507 13.43 0.78 7.51
CA GLN A 507 13.82 1.53 8.70
C GLN A 507 12.75 1.44 9.80
N CYS A 508 13.15 1.31 11.06
CA CYS A 508 12.23 1.38 12.20
C CYS A 508 12.18 2.79 12.76
N VAL A 509 10.97 3.30 12.96
CA VAL A 509 10.68 4.62 13.53
C VAL A 509 9.82 4.44 14.78
N CYS A 510 10.12 5.22 15.81
CA CYS A 510 9.30 5.27 17.02
C CYS A 510 8.22 6.32 16.88
N LEU A 511 6.97 5.90 17.05
CA LEU A 511 5.80 6.77 17.14
C LEU A 511 5.53 7.01 18.63
N CYS A 512 5.76 8.24 19.07
CA CYS A 512 5.75 8.58 20.49
C CYS A 512 4.34 8.91 20.99
N PRO A 513 3.96 8.49 22.21
CA PRO A 513 2.76 8.97 22.86
C PRO A 513 2.91 10.46 23.17
N LEU A 514 1.77 11.15 23.32
CA LEU A 514 1.67 12.59 23.53
C LEU A 514 2.71 13.21 24.50
N HIS A 515 2.95 12.57 25.64
CA HIS A 515 3.79 13.11 26.71
C HIS A 515 5.30 12.85 26.53
N PHE A 516 5.70 12.19 25.44
CA PHE A 516 7.08 11.80 25.20
C PHE A 516 7.57 12.26 23.83
N GLU A 517 8.87 12.50 23.71
CA GLU A 517 9.50 12.98 22.48
C GLU A 517 10.92 12.42 22.32
N GLY A 518 11.53 12.71 21.18
CA GLY A 518 12.87 12.26 20.80
C GLY A 518 12.86 11.00 19.94
N ILE A 519 14.02 10.65 19.38
CA ILE A 519 14.14 9.58 18.37
C ILE A 519 13.69 8.18 18.84
N ALA A 520 13.63 7.96 20.16
CA ALA A 520 13.19 6.72 20.78
C ALA A 520 12.06 6.93 21.81
N CYS A 521 11.44 8.11 21.80
CA CYS A 521 10.46 8.54 22.82
C CYS A 521 11.04 8.63 24.23
N GLN A 522 12.33 8.95 24.34
CA GLN A 522 13.07 8.91 25.59
C GLN A 522 12.86 10.14 26.50
N THR A 523 12.43 11.27 25.93
CA THR A 523 12.36 12.56 26.64
C THR A 523 10.93 12.85 27.06
N ILE A 524 10.72 13.31 28.29
CA ILE A 524 9.40 13.70 28.80
C ILE A 524 9.09 15.15 28.40
N ARG A 525 7.88 15.38 27.88
CA ARG A 525 7.33 16.71 27.61
C ARG A 525 6.80 17.36 28.89
N HIS A 526 7.71 18.04 29.61
CA HIS A 526 7.41 18.71 30.88
C HIS A 526 6.38 19.85 30.76
N ASP A 527 6.20 20.41 29.56
CA ASP A 527 5.19 21.42 29.22
C ASP A 527 3.76 20.87 29.37
N LEU A 528 3.52 19.62 28.96
CA LEU A 528 2.20 19.00 29.02
C LEU A 528 1.85 18.43 30.41
N MET A 529 2.86 18.03 31.19
CA MET A 529 2.67 17.48 32.54
C MET A 529 2.31 18.54 33.60
N LYS A 530 2.46 19.84 33.30
CA LYS A 530 2.07 20.92 34.22
C LYS A 530 0.57 21.22 34.22
N GLY A 531 -0.19 20.73 33.23
CA GLY A 531 -1.63 20.96 33.09
C GLY A 531 -2.53 20.00 33.88
N GLU A 532 -2.04 18.81 34.26
CA GLU A 532 -2.82 17.79 34.99
C GLU A 532 -2.66 17.86 36.52
N ALA A 533 -1.92 18.83 37.05
CA ALA A 533 -1.68 18.97 38.49
C ALA A 533 -2.87 19.56 39.29
N THR A 534 -4.08 19.56 38.73
CA THR A 534 -5.32 19.83 39.46
C THR A 534 -6.36 18.75 39.15
N GLY A 535 -6.20 17.57 39.76
CA GLY A 535 -7.31 16.63 39.93
C GLY A 535 -7.12 15.22 39.37
N ALA A 536 -6.04 14.52 39.72
CA ALA A 536 -6.07 13.05 39.72
C ALA A 536 -5.09 12.50 40.77
N ALA A 537 -5.60 11.64 41.64
CA ALA A 537 -4.81 10.91 42.62
C ALA A 537 -3.82 9.96 41.93
N GLY A 538 -2.55 10.04 42.36
CA GLY A 538 -1.45 9.08 42.18
C GLY A 538 -1.53 8.05 41.06
N LEU A 539 -0.77 8.29 39.98
CA LEU A 539 -0.32 7.23 39.08
C LEU A 539 0.75 6.37 39.79
N PRO A 540 0.79 5.04 39.58
CA PRO A 540 1.81 4.16 40.16
C PRO A 540 3.18 4.48 39.58
N GLY A 541 4.20 4.54 40.44
CA GLY A 541 5.58 4.77 40.04
C GLY A 541 6.15 3.69 39.11
N PRO A 542 7.26 3.97 38.43
CA PRO A 542 7.87 3.05 37.47
C PRO A 542 8.29 1.76 38.18
N ALA A 543 7.86 0.61 37.65
CA ALA A 543 8.42 -0.67 38.05
C ALA A 543 9.93 -0.65 37.74
N ALA A 544 10.74 -0.82 38.78
CA ALA A 544 12.18 -0.87 38.67
C ALA A 544 12.61 -2.00 37.71
N VAL A 545 13.44 -1.63 36.74
CA VAL A 545 14.20 -2.56 35.91
C VAL A 545 15.18 -3.28 36.84
N VAL A 546 14.99 -4.60 37.00
CA VAL A 546 15.98 -5.47 37.64
C VAL A 546 16.87 -6.02 36.53
N ASP A 547 18.13 -5.59 36.54
CA ASP A 547 19.21 -6.13 35.71
C ASP A 547 19.56 -7.57 36.11
N GLY A 548 19.80 -8.40 35.09
CA GLY A 548 20.73 -9.53 35.16
C GLY A 548 20.22 -10.85 35.74
N ALA A 549 19.80 -11.78 34.87
CA ALA A 549 19.97 -13.21 35.13
C ALA A 549 20.21 -14.00 33.83
N ARG A 550 21.42 -14.56 33.78
CA ARG A 550 21.97 -15.52 32.82
C ARG A 550 21.00 -16.69 32.60
N ALA A 551 20.50 -16.87 31.38
CA ALA A 551 19.67 -18.02 31.03
C ALA A 551 20.51 -19.32 31.04
N ARG A 552 20.11 -20.26 31.91
CA ARG A 552 20.43 -21.69 31.82
C ARG A 552 19.15 -22.39 31.35
N GLU A 553 19.30 -23.40 30.51
CA GLU A 553 18.25 -24.22 29.89
C GLU A 553 17.21 -24.81 30.89
N PRO A 554 16.00 -25.18 30.43
CA PRO A 554 14.88 -25.49 31.31
C PRO A 554 14.81 -26.98 31.71
N ALA A 555 14.52 -27.22 32.97
CA ALA A 555 13.85 -28.43 33.45
C ALA A 555 12.55 -28.00 34.13
N GLY A 556 11.43 -28.62 33.74
CA GLY A 556 10.09 -28.16 34.07
C GLY A 556 9.59 -28.56 35.46
N GLN A 557 8.46 -27.96 35.86
CA GLN A 557 7.36 -28.65 36.54
C GLN A 557 6.16 -27.70 36.68
N VAL A 558 4.98 -28.24 36.36
CA VAL A 558 3.68 -27.65 36.62
C VAL A 558 3.33 -27.89 38.08
N THR A 559 3.09 -26.83 38.84
CA THR A 559 2.30 -26.91 40.09
C THR A 559 1.44 -25.67 40.29
N SER A 560 0.14 -25.95 40.41
CA SER A 560 -0.95 -25.12 40.92
C SER A 560 -0.64 -24.48 42.28
N LEU A 561 -1.09 -23.25 42.54
CA LEU A 561 -1.97 -22.92 43.69
C LEU A 561 -2.46 -21.45 43.65
N ASN A 562 -3.68 -21.28 44.18
CA ASN A 562 -4.33 -20.06 44.71
C ASN A 562 -5.25 -19.19 43.82
N GLN A 563 -6.53 -19.56 43.84
CA GLN A 563 -7.67 -18.62 44.07
C GLN A 563 -7.87 -18.45 45.61
N PRO A 564 -8.79 -17.61 46.17
CA PRO A 564 -9.87 -16.79 45.56
C PRO A 564 -10.07 -15.37 46.19
N ALA A 565 -10.95 -14.54 45.58
CA ALA A 565 -11.95 -13.74 46.32
C ALA A 565 -13.08 -13.26 45.38
N LYS A 566 -14.33 -13.58 45.75
CA LYS A 566 -15.57 -13.13 45.09
C LYS A 566 -15.95 -11.72 45.56
N GLY A 567 -16.42 -10.87 44.65
CA GLY A 567 -17.31 -9.77 45.02
C GLY A 567 -17.22 -8.46 44.22
N THR A 568 -17.29 -8.48 42.89
CA THR A 568 -17.85 -7.36 42.06
C THR A 568 -17.96 -7.80 40.60
N GLN A 569 -19.00 -7.37 39.89
CA GLN A 569 -19.25 -7.70 38.48
C GLN A 569 -18.10 -7.20 37.59
N PRO A 570 -17.61 -7.98 36.60
CA PRO A 570 -16.57 -7.50 35.70
C PRO A 570 -17.18 -6.56 34.65
N ALA A 571 -16.76 -5.30 34.69
CA ALA A 571 -16.76 -4.47 33.48
C ALA A 571 -15.84 -5.14 32.46
N ARG A 572 -16.28 -5.23 31.19
CA ARG A 572 -15.47 -5.72 30.08
C ARG A 572 -14.30 -4.76 29.85
N THR A 573 -13.19 -4.98 30.53
CA THR A 573 -11.90 -4.42 30.14
C THR A 573 -11.34 -5.28 29.02
N ILE A 574 -11.18 -4.64 27.85
CA ILE A 574 -10.38 -5.14 26.75
C ILE A 574 -8.98 -5.35 27.32
N ALA A 575 -8.53 -6.60 27.35
CA ALA A 575 -7.16 -6.91 27.72
C ALA A 575 -6.22 -6.17 26.77
N ASP A 576 -5.34 -5.34 27.32
CA ASP A 576 -4.17 -4.83 26.62
C ASP A 576 -3.49 -6.01 25.92
N ALA A 577 -3.52 -5.98 24.58
CA ALA A 577 -2.77 -6.91 23.77
C ALA A 577 -1.29 -6.65 24.03
N LYS A 578 -0.71 -7.40 24.99
CA LYS A 578 0.73 -7.58 25.06
C LYS A 578 1.18 -8.05 23.68
N ILE A 579 1.95 -7.20 23.00
CA ILE A 579 2.69 -7.51 21.79
C ILE A 579 3.69 -8.60 22.17
N SER A 580 3.25 -9.85 22.11
CA SER A 580 4.12 -10.99 22.22
C SER A 580 4.45 -11.40 20.79
N CYS A 581 5.64 -11.00 20.30
CA CYS A 581 6.31 -11.65 19.17
C CYS A 581 6.55 -13.11 19.56
N SER A 582 5.47 -13.88 19.59
CA SER A 582 5.48 -15.30 19.89
C SER A 582 5.91 -15.95 18.60
N LEU A 583 7.16 -16.38 18.52
CA LEU A 583 7.59 -17.34 17.50
C LEU A 583 6.64 -18.55 17.54
N ARG A 584 5.64 -18.55 16.67
CA ARG A 584 4.82 -19.72 16.33
C ARG A 584 4.80 -19.91 14.82
N LEU A 585 5.92 -19.72 14.14
CA LEU A 585 6.10 -20.13 12.75
C LEU A 585 7.54 -20.57 12.54
N CYS A 586 7.92 -21.67 13.19
CA CYS A 586 9.12 -22.45 12.87
C CYS A 586 8.83 -23.91 13.21
N HIS A 587 8.03 -24.59 12.39
CA HIS A 587 8.15 -26.05 12.31
C HIS A 587 9.31 -26.34 11.36
N THR A 588 10.46 -26.68 11.96
CA THR A 588 11.54 -27.34 11.23
C THR A 588 11.28 -28.84 11.34
N ASP A 589 10.88 -29.47 10.24
CA ASP A 589 10.86 -30.92 10.13
C ASP A 589 12.31 -31.43 10.15
N ARG A 590 12.68 -32.14 11.21
CA ARG A 590 13.85 -33.03 11.24
C ARG A 590 13.53 -34.32 11.98
N HIS A 591 13.99 -35.39 11.31
CA HIS A 591 14.13 -36.79 11.72
C HIS A 591 12.93 -37.71 11.38
N ALA A 592 13.06 -38.53 10.33
CA ALA A 592 13.92 -39.72 10.20
C ALA A 592 13.32 -40.96 10.88
N ASP A 593 12.72 -41.79 10.04
CA ASP A 593 13.01 -43.22 9.90
C ASP A 593 13.41 -43.97 11.18
N LYS A 594 12.42 -44.60 11.83
CA LYS A 594 12.62 -45.81 12.65
C LYS A 594 11.41 -46.72 12.55
N ARG A 595 11.67 -47.91 11.99
CA ARG A 595 10.90 -49.15 12.06
C ARG A 595 10.24 -49.35 13.44
N ASN A 596 8.97 -49.74 13.46
CA ASN A 596 8.59 -50.98 14.15
C ASN A 596 7.22 -51.51 13.69
N SER A 597 7.27 -52.76 13.25
CA SER A 597 6.18 -53.71 13.07
C SER A 597 5.50 -54.07 14.40
N LEU A 598 4.17 -54.21 14.39
CA LEU A 598 3.30 -55.01 15.29
C LEU A 598 1.85 -54.79 14.77
N VAL A 599 1.24 -55.66 13.95
CA VAL A 599 0.64 -56.98 14.24
C VAL A 599 -0.22 -57.02 15.51
N HIS A 600 -1.54 -56.85 15.32
CA HIS A 600 -2.64 -57.74 15.78
C HIS A 600 -3.98 -57.11 15.35
N THR A 601 -4.69 -57.63 14.35
CA THR A 601 -5.82 -58.60 14.45
C THR A 601 -6.78 -58.36 15.62
N GLN A 602 -7.94 -57.77 15.33
CA GLN A 602 -9.22 -58.48 15.24
C GLN A 602 -10.19 -57.71 14.36
#